data_AF-A0A9X7MZ73-F1
#
_entry.id   AF-A0A9X7MZ73-F1
#
_cell.length_a   1.000
_cell.length_b   1.000
_cell.length_c   1.000
_cell.angle_alpha   90.00
_cell.angle_beta   90.00
_cell.angle_gamma   90.00
#
_symmetry.space_group_name_H-M   'P 1'
#
loop_
_entity.id
_entity.type
_entity.pdbx_description
1 polymer ?
#
loop_
_entity_poly.entity_id
_entity_poly.type
_entity_poly.pdbx_seq_one_letter_code
_entity_poly.pdbx_strand_id
1 'polypeptide(L)'
;MLTETNQERQVFASSDELKSEERKTGYKALISFTREWILNLPENYGPHLKKLYFEGTLPKELEEGLGRQEPIFICLSAPTIDREFVVDTFNQCQYAGIAAGFVKNYRLYFDGRVREIDSAIMNRMQFIVESLADERANWLTCQGSDYRSLYLVFYTSIFSALAQGKPSSGYIGVGLIPYVEGIYEEICNQYDGVKEADFLRGCLEVLFRGEAAHPDKTYQDPVFVEFMSRFFSKKLPPSLQSLVEDVYQQTSSDVRIGWASGQVIL
;
A
#
# COMPACT_ATOMS: atom_id res chain seq x y z
N MET A 1 -36.50 -32.44 -11.47
CA MET A 1 -35.67 -31.29 -11.13
C MET A 1 -34.28 -31.82 -10.85
N LEU A 2 -33.40 -31.76 -11.85
CA LEU A 2 -31.98 -32.02 -11.65
C LEU A 2 -31.45 -30.77 -10.94
N THR A 3 -30.99 -30.94 -9.70
CA THR A 3 -30.20 -29.94 -8.98
C THR A 3 -29.04 -29.55 -9.89
N GLU A 4 -29.03 -28.30 -10.34
CA GLU A 4 -27.86 -27.68 -10.92
C GLU A 4 -26.72 -27.89 -9.93
N THR A 5 -25.76 -28.73 -10.29
CA THR A 5 -24.52 -28.89 -9.54
C THR A 5 -23.89 -27.50 -9.48
N ASN A 6 -23.89 -26.88 -8.30
CA ASN A 6 -23.03 -25.75 -7.95
C ASN A 6 -21.62 -26.10 -8.41
N GLN A 7 -21.22 -25.62 -9.58
CA GLN A 7 -19.89 -25.88 -10.10
C GLN A 7 -18.92 -25.08 -9.26
N GLU A 8 -17.91 -25.76 -8.72
CA GLU A 8 -16.87 -25.14 -7.90
C GLU A 8 -15.62 -24.92 -8.76
N ARG A 9 -14.96 -23.78 -8.55
CA ARG A 9 -13.66 -23.46 -9.14
C ARG A 9 -12.57 -23.78 -8.13
N GLN A 10 -11.54 -24.49 -8.59
CA GLN A 10 -10.31 -24.69 -7.82
C GLN A 10 -9.48 -23.41 -7.89
N VAL A 11 -9.16 -22.83 -6.73
CA VAL A 11 -8.38 -21.60 -6.58
C VAL A 11 -6.96 -21.89 -6.14
N PHE A 12 -6.78 -22.79 -5.17
CA PHE A 12 -5.46 -23.25 -4.70
C PHE A 12 -5.16 -24.65 -5.22
N ALA A 13 -3.89 -25.03 -5.37
CA ALA A 13 -3.56 -26.35 -5.89
C ALA A 13 -3.93 -27.46 -4.90
N SER A 14 -4.33 -28.64 -5.39
CA SER A 14 -4.62 -29.79 -4.51
C SER A 14 -3.38 -30.29 -3.76
N SER A 15 -2.18 -29.94 -4.23
CA SER A 15 -0.90 -30.22 -3.57
C SER A 15 -0.58 -29.28 -2.41
N ASP A 16 -1.34 -28.19 -2.25
CA ASP A 16 -1.08 -27.22 -1.20
C ASP A 16 -1.47 -27.77 0.18
N GLU A 17 -0.69 -27.40 1.20
CA GLU A 17 -0.99 -27.78 2.57
C GLU A 17 -2.10 -26.89 3.15
N LEU A 18 -3.36 -27.34 2.98
CA LEU A 18 -4.52 -26.57 3.42
C LEU A 18 -5.04 -26.93 4.82
N LYS A 19 -4.50 -27.98 5.47
CA LYS A 19 -5.09 -28.59 6.69
C LYS A 19 -4.18 -28.65 7.92
N SER A 20 -3.11 -27.86 7.94
CA SER A 20 -2.18 -27.81 9.08
C SER A 20 -2.78 -27.12 10.33
N GLU A 21 -2.15 -27.28 11.50
CA GLU A 21 -2.58 -26.58 12.72
C GLU A 21 -2.29 -25.07 12.66
N GLU A 22 -1.22 -24.68 11.99
CA GLU A 22 -0.86 -23.29 11.72
C GLU A 22 -1.95 -22.61 10.89
N ARG A 23 -2.45 -23.29 9.84
CA ARG A 23 -3.62 -22.85 9.05
C ARG A 23 -4.85 -22.65 9.93
N LYS A 24 -5.16 -23.58 10.85
CA LYS A 24 -6.33 -23.42 11.74
C LYS A 24 -6.22 -22.19 12.63
N THR A 25 -5.01 -21.89 13.12
CA THR A 25 -4.74 -20.69 13.92
C THR A 25 -4.86 -19.43 13.06
N GLY A 26 -4.25 -19.43 11.87
CA GLY A 26 -4.34 -18.33 10.91
C GLY A 26 -5.77 -18.03 10.47
N TYR A 27 -6.61 -19.06 10.28
CA TYR A 27 -8.03 -18.87 9.96
C TYR A 27 -8.81 -18.15 11.06
N LYS A 28 -8.55 -18.45 12.35
CA LYS A 28 -9.20 -17.77 13.46
C LYS A 28 -8.82 -16.28 13.49
N ALA A 29 -7.53 -15.98 13.29
CA ALA A 29 -7.05 -14.61 13.17
C ALA A 29 -7.72 -13.90 11.99
N LEU A 30 -7.79 -14.54 10.83
CA LEU A 30 -8.42 -13.99 9.63
C LEU A 30 -9.91 -13.69 9.86
N ILE A 31 -10.67 -14.61 10.47
CA ILE A 31 -12.08 -14.38 10.79
C ILE A 31 -12.28 -13.23 11.77
N SER A 32 -11.39 -13.10 12.77
CA SER A 32 -11.43 -11.97 13.70
C SER A 32 -11.23 -10.65 12.94
N PHE A 33 -10.18 -10.60 12.11
CA PHE A 33 -9.88 -9.44 11.29
C PHE A 33 -11.05 -9.06 10.36
N THR A 34 -11.66 -10.04 9.67
CA THR A 34 -12.69 -9.75 8.66
C THR A 34 -13.97 -9.19 9.27
N ARG A 35 -14.31 -9.62 10.49
CA ARG A 35 -15.49 -9.10 11.22
C ARG A 35 -15.32 -7.65 11.65
N GLU A 36 -14.09 -7.24 11.96
CA GLU A 36 -13.80 -5.92 12.48
C GLU A 36 -13.51 -4.91 11.36
N TRP A 37 -12.74 -5.32 10.35
CA TRP A 37 -12.13 -4.38 9.40
C TRP A 37 -12.68 -4.44 7.99
N ILE A 38 -13.34 -5.52 7.59
CA ILE A 38 -13.87 -5.66 6.23
C ILE A 38 -15.37 -5.40 6.23
N LEU A 39 -15.76 -4.25 5.68
CA LEU A 39 -17.15 -3.81 5.60
C LEU A 39 -17.89 -4.45 4.41
N ASN A 40 -19.22 -4.52 4.50
CA ASN A 40 -20.12 -4.96 3.42
C ASN A 40 -19.85 -6.39 2.92
N LEU A 41 -19.51 -7.30 3.84
CA LEU A 41 -19.42 -8.72 3.52
C LEU A 41 -20.80 -9.33 3.29
N PRO A 42 -20.96 -10.25 2.33
CA PRO A 42 -22.19 -11.03 2.18
C PRO A 42 -22.53 -11.76 3.49
N GLU A 43 -23.82 -11.87 3.83
CA GLU A 43 -24.25 -12.51 5.09
C GLU A 43 -23.71 -13.94 5.25
N ASN A 44 -23.57 -14.65 4.13
CA ASN A 44 -23.08 -16.03 4.04
C ASN A 44 -21.58 -16.15 3.71
N TYR A 45 -20.77 -15.09 3.83
CA TYR A 45 -19.35 -15.15 3.44
C TYR A 45 -18.54 -16.18 4.24
N GLY A 46 -18.90 -16.43 5.50
CA GLY A 46 -18.14 -17.27 6.43
C GLY A 46 -17.91 -18.70 5.92
N PRO A 47 -18.97 -19.44 5.53
CA PRO A 47 -18.84 -20.73 4.86
C PRO A 47 -17.94 -20.72 3.63
N HIS A 48 -18.06 -19.72 2.75
CA HIS A 48 -17.23 -19.62 1.54
C HIS A 48 -15.77 -19.33 1.86
N LEU A 49 -15.51 -18.45 2.83
CA LEU A 49 -14.15 -18.16 3.29
C LEU A 49 -13.52 -19.40 3.93
N LYS A 50 -14.26 -20.13 4.75
CA LYS A 50 -13.80 -21.41 5.32
C LYS A 50 -13.43 -22.39 4.22
N LYS A 51 -14.29 -22.52 3.20
CA LYS A 51 -14.09 -23.42 2.08
C LYS A 51 -12.85 -23.05 1.26
N LEU A 52 -12.72 -21.77 0.89
CA LEU A 52 -11.50 -21.25 0.25
C LEU A 52 -10.26 -21.57 1.11
N TYR A 53 -10.32 -21.29 2.41
CA TYR A 53 -9.17 -21.40 3.29
C TYR A 53 -8.74 -22.84 3.59
N PHE A 54 -9.64 -23.83 3.64
CA PHE A 54 -9.26 -25.22 3.98
C PHE A 54 -9.37 -26.22 2.83
N GLU A 55 -10.06 -25.86 1.76
CA GLU A 55 -10.31 -26.72 0.60
C GLU A 55 -9.81 -26.10 -0.71
N GLY A 56 -9.54 -24.79 -0.72
CA GLY A 56 -8.95 -24.11 -1.88
C GLY A 56 -9.93 -23.92 -3.03
N THR A 57 -11.23 -23.96 -2.73
CA THR A 57 -12.30 -23.91 -3.74
C THR A 57 -13.30 -22.82 -3.43
N LEU A 58 -13.89 -22.24 -4.47
CA LEU A 58 -15.00 -21.28 -4.38
C LEU A 58 -16.11 -21.67 -5.37
N PRO A 59 -17.34 -21.13 -5.22
CA PRO A 59 -18.32 -21.17 -6.30
C PRO A 59 -17.74 -20.60 -7.59
N LYS A 60 -18.20 -21.10 -8.74
CA LYS A 60 -17.79 -20.57 -10.04
C LYS A 60 -18.28 -19.15 -10.25
N GLU A 61 -19.46 -18.82 -9.72
CA GLU A 61 -20.03 -17.48 -9.76
C GLU A 61 -19.51 -16.63 -8.59
N LEU A 62 -18.85 -15.52 -8.90
CA LEU A 62 -18.22 -14.61 -7.91
C LEU A 62 -19.25 -14.03 -6.93
N GLU A 63 -20.46 -13.74 -7.42
CA GLU A 63 -21.54 -13.13 -6.63
C GLU A 63 -22.13 -14.08 -5.59
N GLU A 64 -22.03 -15.39 -5.82
CA GLU A 64 -22.52 -16.43 -4.91
C GLU A 64 -21.53 -16.75 -3.76
N GLY A 65 -20.27 -16.35 -3.92
CA GLY A 65 -19.19 -16.66 -2.98
C GLY A 65 -18.84 -15.50 -2.05
N LEU A 66 -17.68 -14.89 -2.31
CA LEU A 66 -17.14 -13.79 -1.50
C LEU A 66 -17.48 -12.41 -2.09
N GLY A 67 -18.33 -12.41 -3.13
CA GLY A 67 -18.77 -11.21 -3.83
C GLY A 67 -17.60 -10.43 -4.39
N ARG A 68 -17.71 -9.10 -4.35
CA ARG A 68 -16.67 -8.23 -4.90
C ARG A 68 -15.36 -8.23 -4.11
N GLN A 69 -15.34 -8.77 -2.89
CA GLN A 69 -14.14 -8.83 -2.04
C GLN A 69 -13.29 -10.07 -2.31
N GLU A 70 -13.74 -10.97 -3.18
CA GLU A 70 -13.09 -12.24 -3.48
C GLU A 70 -11.57 -12.17 -3.75
N PRO A 71 -11.02 -11.28 -4.58
CA PRO A 71 -9.57 -11.26 -4.83
C PRO A 71 -8.74 -10.97 -3.57
N ILE A 72 -9.27 -10.15 -2.66
CA ILE A 72 -8.63 -9.84 -1.38
C ILE A 72 -8.60 -11.10 -0.52
N PHE A 73 -9.72 -11.82 -0.42
CA PHE A 73 -9.79 -13.04 0.35
C PHE A 73 -8.96 -14.18 -0.22
N ILE A 74 -8.86 -14.30 -1.55
CA ILE A 74 -7.95 -15.24 -2.20
C ILE A 74 -6.52 -14.97 -1.73
N CYS A 75 -6.06 -13.72 -1.84
CA CYS A 75 -4.70 -13.37 -1.45
C CYS A 75 -4.45 -13.56 0.06
N LEU A 76 -5.39 -13.19 0.91
CA LEU A 76 -5.27 -13.39 2.36
C LEU A 76 -5.26 -14.87 2.76
N SER A 77 -6.01 -15.71 2.05
CA SER A 77 -6.21 -17.14 2.37
C SER A 77 -5.20 -18.09 1.72
N ALA A 78 -4.42 -17.60 0.76
CA ALA A 78 -3.49 -18.43 0.00
C ALA A 78 -2.39 -19.06 0.90
N PRO A 79 -1.93 -20.30 0.62
CA PRO A 79 -0.83 -20.93 1.38
C PRO A 79 0.42 -20.05 1.34
N THR A 80 0.83 -19.74 0.13
CA THR A 80 1.95 -18.91 -0.25
C THR A 80 1.42 -17.86 -1.21
N ILE A 81 2.05 -16.69 -1.22
CA ILE A 81 1.78 -15.68 -2.24
C ILE A 81 3.10 -15.12 -2.71
N ASP A 82 3.15 -14.80 -3.99
CA ASP A 82 4.15 -13.94 -4.58
C ASP A 82 3.45 -12.80 -5.32
N ARG A 83 4.24 -11.93 -5.94
CA ARG A 83 3.71 -10.75 -6.64
C ARG A 83 2.85 -11.14 -7.84
N GLU A 84 3.26 -12.14 -8.61
CA GLU A 84 2.54 -12.60 -9.80
C GLU A 84 1.17 -13.13 -9.41
N PHE A 85 1.09 -13.96 -8.37
CA PHE A 85 -0.17 -14.47 -7.84
C PHE A 85 -1.15 -13.35 -7.46
N VAL A 86 -0.67 -12.31 -6.76
CA VAL A 86 -1.52 -11.18 -6.37
C VAL A 86 -2.02 -10.43 -7.59
N VAL A 87 -1.12 -10.08 -8.52
CA VAL A 87 -1.46 -9.32 -9.73
C VAL A 87 -2.47 -10.09 -10.58
N ASP A 88 -2.24 -11.37 -10.82
CA ASP A 88 -3.12 -12.21 -11.63
C ASP A 88 -4.49 -12.40 -10.97
N THR A 89 -4.52 -12.59 -9.65
CA THR A 89 -5.77 -12.71 -8.89
C THR A 89 -6.64 -11.47 -9.06
N PHE A 90 -6.07 -10.27 -8.95
CA PHE A 90 -6.82 -9.02 -9.14
C PHE A 90 -7.15 -8.75 -10.62
N ASN A 91 -6.28 -9.13 -11.56
CA ASN A 91 -6.52 -8.98 -13.00
C ASN A 91 -7.65 -9.87 -13.53
N GLN A 92 -7.87 -11.03 -12.91
CA GLN A 92 -9.01 -11.90 -13.22
C GLN A 92 -10.36 -11.30 -12.78
N CYS A 93 -10.35 -10.34 -11.86
CA CYS A 93 -11.56 -9.65 -11.43
C CYS A 93 -11.89 -8.49 -12.37
N GLN A 94 -13.13 -8.46 -12.88
CA GLN A 94 -13.59 -7.42 -13.82
C GLN A 94 -13.69 -6.01 -13.22
N TYR A 95 -13.53 -5.86 -11.90
CA TYR A 95 -13.78 -4.61 -11.18
C TYR A 95 -12.49 -4.00 -10.62
N ALA A 96 -11.85 -3.12 -11.40
CA ALA A 96 -10.65 -2.38 -10.98
C ALA A 96 -10.84 -1.59 -9.66
N GLY A 97 -12.06 -1.15 -9.36
CA GLY A 97 -12.39 -0.44 -8.13
C GLY A 97 -12.13 -1.24 -6.84
N ILE A 98 -11.96 -2.56 -6.92
CA ILE A 98 -11.67 -3.40 -5.74
C ILE A 98 -10.23 -3.23 -5.29
N ALA A 99 -9.27 -3.25 -6.20
CA ALA A 99 -7.87 -2.96 -5.88
C ALA A 99 -7.74 -1.52 -5.33
N ALA A 100 -8.32 -0.54 -6.01
CA ALA A 100 -8.31 0.85 -5.57
C ALA A 100 -8.94 1.03 -4.18
N GLY A 101 -10.09 0.40 -3.94
CA GLY A 101 -10.76 0.40 -2.64
C GLY A 101 -9.91 -0.25 -1.54
N PHE A 102 -9.26 -1.37 -1.84
CA PHE A 102 -8.39 -2.06 -0.90
C PHE A 102 -7.17 -1.21 -0.53
N VAL A 103 -6.47 -0.65 -1.52
CA VAL A 103 -5.30 0.23 -1.30
C VAL A 103 -5.70 1.47 -0.49
N LYS A 104 -6.83 2.11 -0.82
CA LYS A 104 -7.34 3.28 -0.10
C LYS A 104 -7.72 2.95 1.35
N ASN A 105 -8.39 1.82 1.58
CA ASN A 105 -8.75 1.36 2.92
C ASN A 105 -7.49 1.01 3.73
N TYR A 106 -6.51 0.34 3.11
CA TYR A 106 -5.23 0.04 3.75
C TYR A 106 -4.59 1.31 4.29
N ARG A 107 -4.46 2.33 3.43
CA ARG A 107 -3.94 3.64 3.80
C ARG A 107 -4.70 4.26 4.98
N LEU A 108 -6.02 4.32 4.89
CA LEU A 108 -6.83 5.06 5.87
C LEU A 108 -6.72 4.44 7.27
N TYR A 109 -6.76 3.11 7.35
CA TYR A 109 -6.93 2.40 8.61
C TYR A 109 -5.65 1.80 9.20
N PHE A 110 -4.61 1.56 8.39
CA PHE A 110 -3.45 0.77 8.81
C PHE A 110 -2.10 1.45 8.57
N ASP A 111 -1.90 2.17 7.47
CA ASP A 111 -0.59 2.77 7.15
C ASP A 111 -0.13 3.75 8.25
N GLY A 112 1.08 3.54 8.78
CA GLY A 112 1.63 4.33 9.88
C GLY A 112 0.91 4.18 11.23
N ARG A 113 0.00 3.21 11.37
CA ARG A 113 -0.86 3.05 12.56
C ARG A 113 -0.58 1.72 13.24
N VAL A 114 -0.38 1.79 14.56
CA VAL A 114 -0.31 0.58 15.40
C VAL A 114 -1.72 0.02 15.59
N ARG A 115 -1.89 -1.26 15.29
CA ARG A 115 -3.15 -2.01 15.43
C ARG A 115 -2.90 -3.32 16.15
N GLU A 116 -3.86 -3.73 16.99
CA GLU A 116 -3.88 -5.05 17.62
C GLU A 116 -4.41 -6.11 16.64
N ILE A 117 -3.72 -6.25 15.51
CA ILE A 117 -4.05 -7.23 14.47
C ILE A 117 -2.90 -8.22 14.41
N ASP A 118 -3.24 -9.47 14.10
CA ASP A 118 -2.25 -10.51 13.87
C ASP A 118 -1.20 -10.07 12.85
N SER A 119 0.08 -10.17 13.23
CA SER A 119 1.19 -9.69 12.41
C SER A 119 1.28 -10.36 11.04
N ALA A 120 0.88 -11.64 10.92
CA ALA A 120 0.91 -12.33 9.63
C ALA A 120 -0.14 -11.77 8.68
N ILE A 121 -1.31 -11.38 9.19
CA ILE A 121 -2.35 -10.70 8.40
C ILE A 121 -1.86 -9.33 7.95
N MET A 122 -1.30 -8.54 8.87
CA MET A 122 -0.80 -7.20 8.54
C MET A 122 0.32 -7.24 7.48
N ASN A 123 1.30 -8.12 7.67
CA ASN A 123 2.39 -8.31 6.71
C ASN A 123 1.86 -8.73 5.33
N ARG A 124 0.84 -9.60 5.31
CA ARG A 124 0.23 -10.05 4.06
C ARG A 124 -0.57 -8.95 3.36
N MET A 125 -1.34 -8.15 4.11
CA MET A 125 -2.03 -6.98 3.55
C MET A 125 -1.04 -5.97 2.95
N GLN A 126 0.06 -5.69 3.67
CA GLN A 126 1.12 -4.83 3.18
C GLN A 126 1.69 -5.36 1.86
N PHE A 127 2.04 -6.64 1.82
CA PHE A 127 2.56 -7.28 0.63
C PHE A 127 1.57 -7.22 -0.56
N ILE A 128 0.27 -7.37 -0.31
CA ILE A 128 -0.75 -7.24 -1.35
C ILE A 128 -0.76 -5.81 -1.91
N VAL A 129 -0.78 -4.78 -1.04
CA VAL A 129 -0.76 -3.38 -1.49
C VAL A 129 0.50 -3.05 -2.28
N GLU A 130 1.66 -3.54 -1.84
CA GLU A 130 2.93 -3.40 -2.55
C GLU A 130 2.90 -4.11 -3.91
N SER A 131 2.34 -5.32 -3.96
CA SER A 131 2.24 -6.09 -5.20
C SER A 131 1.26 -5.47 -6.20
N LEU A 132 0.24 -4.77 -5.72
CA LEU A 132 -0.71 -4.05 -6.58
C LEU A 132 -0.11 -2.80 -7.24
N ALA A 133 1.10 -2.38 -6.84
CA ALA A 133 1.86 -1.34 -7.52
C ALA A 133 2.57 -1.86 -8.79
N ASP A 134 2.55 -3.17 -9.05
CA ASP A 134 3.15 -3.76 -10.24
C ASP A 134 2.50 -3.21 -11.52
N GLU A 135 3.32 -2.82 -12.51
CA GLU A 135 2.85 -2.25 -13.78
C GLU A 135 1.93 -3.18 -14.59
N ARG A 136 2.00 -4.49 -14.33
CA ARG A 136 1.12 -5.51 -14.95
C ARG A 136 -0.28 -5.51 -14.34
N ALA A 137 -0.52 -4.75 -13.26
CA ALA A 137 -1.81 -4.69 -12.60
C ALA A 137 -2.77 -3.76 -13.36
N ASN A 138 -3.77 -4.35 -14.02
CA ASN A 138 -4.71 -3.68 -14.93
C ASN A 138 -5.53 -2.56 -14.26
N TRP A 139 -5.64 -2.61 -12.93
CA TRP A 139 -6.40 -1.61 -12.18
C TRP A 139 -5.71 -0.24 -12.14
N LEU A 140 -4.39 -0.16 -12.33
CA LEU A 140 -3.64 1.10 -12.24
C LEU A 140 -4.10 2.11 -13.28
N THR A 141 -4.43 1.67 -14.48
CA THR A 141 -4.94 2.49 -15.57
C THR A 141 -6.18 1.82 -16.18
N CYS A 142 -7.37 2.13 -15.66
CA CYS A 142 -8.60 1.46 -16.06
C CYS A 142 -9.70 2.47 -16.40
N GLN A 143 -10.39 2.23 -17.53
CA GLN A 143 -11.60 2.96 -17.94
C GLN A 143 -11.46 4.50 -17.90
N GLY A 144 -10.31 5.04 -18.32
CA GLY A 144 -10.05 6.47 -18.33
C GLY A 144 -9.74 7.08 -16.96
N SER A 145 -9.62 6.26 -15.92
CA SER A 145 -9.11 6.64 -14.60
C SER A 145 -7.68 6.13 -14.41
N ASP A 146 -6.86 6.95 -13.76
CA ASP A 146 -5.51 6.59 -13.38
C ASP A 146 -5.40 6.59 -11.86
N TYR A 147 -5.15 5.41 -11.31
CA TYR A 147 -5.08 5.17 -9.87
C TYR A 147 -3.66 5.14 -9.34
N ARG A 148 -2.64 5.30 -10.20
CA ARG A 148 -1.23 5.32 -9.78
C ARG A 148 -0.94 6.44 -8.78
N SER A 149 -1.67 7.55 -8.87
CA SER A 149 -1.63 8.67 -7.93
C SER A 149 -1.96 8.27 -6.47
N LEU A 150 -2.70 7.17 -6.24
CA LEU A 150 -2.93 6.66 -4.87
C LEU A 150 -1.62 6.30 -4.14
N TYR A 151 -0.60 5.88 -4.90
CA TYR A 151 0.70 5.53 -4.33
C TYR A 151 1.53 6.76 -3.95
N LEU A 152 1.32 7.89 -4.62
CA LEU A 152 1.94 9.15 -4.23
C LEU A 152 1.52 9.55 -2.81
N VAL A 153 0.30 9.21 -2.39
CA VAL A 153 -0.15 9.54 -1.04
C VAL A 153 0.60 8.75 0.05
N PHE A 154 1.03 7.52 -0.23
CA PHE A 154 1.90 6.80 0.70
C PHE A 154 3.27 7.47 0.80
N TYR A 155 3.79 7.93 -0.33
CA TYR A 155 5.06 8.66 -0.40
C TYR A 155 4.98 9.96 0.42
N THR A 156 3.96 10.79 0.22
CA THR A 156 3.79 12.05 0.97
C THR A 156 3.51 11.83 2.45
N SER A 157 2.86 10.71 2.82
CA SER A 157 2.62 10.35 4.22
C SER A 157 3.91 10.13 5.01
N ILE A 158 5.00 9.68 4.36
CA ILE A 158 6.33 9.57 4.98
C ILE A 158 6.81 10.95 5.43
N PHE A 159 6.78 11.95 4.55
CA PHE A 159 7.27 13.30 4.85
C PHE A 159 6.41 14.00 5.89
N SER A 160 5.09 13.78 5.85
CA SER A 160 4.18 14.24 6.89
C SER A 160 4.51 13.65 8.26
N ALA A 161 4.83 12.35 8.32
CA ALA A 161 5.26 11.68 9.54
C ALA A 161 6.57 12.27 10.07
N LEU A 162 7.56 12.44 9.20
CA LEU A 162 8.87 13.01 9.52
C LEU A 162 8.75 14.45 10.05
N ALA A 163 7.92 15.29 9.42
CA ALA A 163 7.65 16.65 9.89
C ALA A 163 7.01 16.65 11.29
N GLN A 164 6.19 15.65 11.60
CA GLN A 164 5.61 15.43 12.93
C GLN A 164 6.55 14.71 13.91
N GLY A 165 7.81 14.45 13.55
CA GLY A 165 8.77 13.78 14.42
C GLY A 165 8.50 12.27 14.63
N LYS A 166 7.71 11.65 13.75
CA LYS A 166 7.40 10.22 13.76
C LYS A 166 8.37 9.45 12.85
N PRO A 167 8.73 8.21 13.21
CA PRO A 167 9.63 7.39 12.40
C PRO A 167 8.98 7.01 11.06
N SER A 168 9.76 7.05 9.98
CA SER A 168 9.29 6.65 8.64
C SER A 168 9.02 5.15 8.53
N SER A 169 9.73 4.33 9.32
CA SER A 169 9.71 2.86 9.25
C SER A 169 8.34 2.20 9.48
N GLY A 170 7.37 2.93 10.03
CA GLY A 170 6.01 2.45 10.23
C GLY A 170 5.11 2.58 8.98
N TYR A 171 5.61 3.17 7.90
CA TYR A 171 4.82 3.49 6.71
C TYR A 171 5.19 2.59 5.53
N ILE A 172 4.18 2.05 4.85
CA ILE A 172 4.38 1.21 3.65
C ILE A 172 5.05 1.99 2.52
N GLY A 173 4.85 3.31 2.49
CA GLY A 173 5.45 4.21 1.52
C GLY A 173 6.96 4.02 1.40
N VAL A 174 7.66 3.65 2.47
CA VAL A 174 9.11 3.41 2.46
C VAL A 174 9.49 2.32 1.45
N GLY A 175 8.75 1.21 1.41
CA GLY A 175 8.97 0.14 0.43
C GLY A 175 8.56 0.51 -1.00
N LEU A 176 7.76 1.58 -1.15
CA LEU A 176 7.20 2.03 -2.42
C LEU A 176 7.95 3.22 -3.04
N ILE A 177 8.98 3.76 -2.36
CA ILE A 177 9.78 4.88 -2.86
C ILE A 177 10.30 4.63 -4.29
N PRO A 178 10.97 3.49 -4.60
CA PRO A 178 11.52 3.30 -5.95
C PRO A 178 10.44 3.26 -7.03
N TYR A 179 9.26 2.74 -6.71
CA TYR A 179 8.12 2.71 -7.62
C TYR A 179 7.59 4.14 -7.84
N VAL A 180 7.23 4.86 -6.78
CA VAL A 180 6.65 6.22 -6.88
C VAL A 180 7.61 7.19 -7.56
N GLU A 181 8.89 7.16 -7.20
CA GLU A 181 9.89 7.98 -7.88
C GLU A 181 10.06 7.57 -9.35
N GLY A 182 10.03 6.26 -9.65
CA GLY A 182 10.14 5.74 -11.01
C GLY A 182 8.98 6.14 -11.94
N ILE A 183 7.79 6.41 -11.39
CA ILE A 183 6.62 6.84 -12.15
C ILE A 183 6.18 8.29 -11.86
N TYR A 184 7.05 9.09 -11.24
CA TYR A 184 6.67 10.39 -10.71
C TYR A 184 6.19 11.34 -11.82
N GLU A 185 6.86 11.32 -12.97
CA GLU A 185 6.57 12.18 -14.11
C GLU A 185 5.19 11.90 -14.72
N GLU A 186 4.73 10.64 -14.69
CA GLU A 186 3.41 10.26 -15.18
C GLU A 186 2.27 10.69 -14.26
N ILE A 187 2.52 10.77 -12.94
CA ILE A 187 1.45 10.96 -11.95
C ILE A 187 1.38 12.35 -11.36
N CYS A 188 2.47 13.13 -11.34
CA CYS A 188 2.52 14.42 -10.65
C CYS A 188 1.59 15.50 -11.25
N ASN A 189 1.29 15.40 -12.55
CA ASN A 189 0.45 16.38 -13.26
C ASN A 189 -1.05 16.04 -13.25
N GLN A 190 -1.44 14.92 -12.64
CA GLN A 190 -2.83 14.53 -12.49
C GLN A 190 -3.48 15.34 -11.37
N TYR A 191 -4.81 15.46 -11.36
CA TYR A 191 -5.51 16.28 -10.35
C TYR A 191 -5.15 15.91 -8.91
N ASP A 192 -5.13 14.62 -8.58
CA ASP A 192 -4.70 14.15 -7.26
C ASP A 192 -3.18 14.25 -7.09
N GLY A 193 -2.41 14.12 -8.18
CA GLY A 193 -0.96 14.33 -8.17
C GLY A 193 -0.55 15.74 -7.75
N VAL A 194 -1.23 16.76 -8.29
CA VAL A 194 -0.99 18.17 -7.95
C VAL A 194 -1.29 18.43 -6.47
N LYS A 195 -2.40 17.92 -5.95
CA LYS A 195 -2.75 18.06 -4.52
C LYS A 195 -1.70 17.44 -3.61
N GLU A 196 -1.20 16.26 -3.96
CA GLU A 196 -0.18 15.58 -3.16
C GLU A 196 1.18 16.28 -3.29
N ALA A 197 1.51 16.87 -4.45
CA ALA A 197 2.69 17.70 -4.61
C ALA A 197 2.65 18.96 -3.73
N ASP A 198 1.49 19.63 -3.65
CA ASP A 198 1.28 20.77 -2.75
C ASP A 198 1.38 20.37 -1.28
N PHE A 199 0.82 19.21 -0.93
CA PHE A 199 0.94 18.67 0.43
C PHE A 199 2.39 18.32 0.78
N LEU A 200 3.13 17.70 -0.15
CA LEU A 200 4.55 17.41 0.00
C LEU A 200 5.37 18.68 0.19
N ARG A 201 5.09 19.73 -0.60
CA ARG A 201 5.71 21.05 -0.45
C ARG A 201 5.58 21.57 0.97
N GLY A 202 4.37 21.57 1.55
CA GLY A 202 4.16 22.01 2.93
C GLY A 202 4.95 21.17 3.96
N CYS A 203 5.07 19.85 3.75
CA CYS A 203 5.88 19.00 4.61
C CYS A 203 7.38 19.33 4.49
N LEU A 204 7.87 19.54 3.26
CA LEU A 204 9.26 19.88 2.99
C LEU A 204 9.65 21.26 3.51
N GLU A 205 8.74 22.24 3.48
CA GLU A 205 8.98 23.56 4.07
C GLU A 205 9.29 23.46 5.57
N VAL A 206 8.50 22.70 6.32
CA VAL A 206 8.73 22.45 7.76
C VAL A 206 10.08 21.75 7.97
N LEU A 207 10.36 20.70 7.18
CA LEU A 207 11.60 19.94 7.28
C LEU A 207 12.83 20.78 6.95
N PHE A 208 12.77 21.60 5.89
CA PHE A 208 13.91 22.42 5.46
C PHE A 208 14.17 23.61 6.36
N ARG A 209 13.18 24.08 7.13
CA ARG A 209 13.36 25.10 8.17
C ARG A 209 13.96 24.55 9.48
N GLY A 210 14.20 23.25 9.57
CA GLY A 210 14.64 22.64 10.83
C GLY A 210 13.51 22.43 11.83
N GLU A 211 12.25 22.68 11.45
CA GLU A 211 11.09 22.82 12.36
C GLU A 211 10.31 21.51 12.59
N ALA A 212 10.87 20.36 12.24
CA ALA A 212 10.27 19.07 12.58
C ALA A 212 10.00 18.96 14.09
N ALA A 213 8.90 18.34 14.51
CA ALA A 213 8.51 18.28 15.93
C ALA A 213 9.55 17.59 16.83
N HIS A 214 10.34 16.66 16.27
CA HIS A 214 11.46 16.00 16.95
C HIS A 214 12.71 15.98 16.05
N PRO A 215 13.46 17.09 15.94
CA PRO A 215 14.60 17.25 15.03
C PRO A 215 15.62 16.12 15.12
N ASP A 216 16.03 15.77 16.35
CA ASP A 216 17.06 14.75 16.61
C ASP A 216 16.71 13.37 16.02
N LYS A 217 15.41 13.07 15.91
CA LYS A 217 14.92 11.81 15.34
C LYS A 217 14.73 11.94 13.83
N THR A 218 14.09 13.02 13.39
CA THR A 218 13.74 13.23 11.99
C THR A 218 14.98 13.32 11.11
N TYR A 219 16.00 14.08 11.52
CA TYR A 219 17.18 14.32 10.70
C TYR A 219 18.23 13.20 10.75
N GLN A 220 17.99 12.18 11.58
CA GLN A 220 18.72 10.92 11.62
C GLN A 220 17.93 9.76 10.99
N ASP A 221 16.67 9.99 10.59
CA ASP A 221 15.84 8.96 9.98
C ASP A 221 16.47 8.52 8.64
N PRO A 222 16.70 7.21 8.42
CA PRO A 222 17.39 6.73 7.22
C PRO A 222 16.71 7.16 5.92
N VAL A 223 15.37 7.23 5.90
CA VAL A 223 14.62 7.61 4.69
C VAL A 223 14.82 9.09 4.38
N PHE A 224 14.81 9.95 5.41
CA PHE A 224 15.08 11.37 5.21
C PHE A 224 16.53 11.62 4.78
N VAL A 225 17.50 10.98 5.42
CA VAL A 225 18.92 11.09 5.08
C VAL A 225 19.17 10.63 3.64
N GLU A 226 18.57 9.52 3.21
CA GLU A 226 18.70 9.03 1.85
C GLU A 226 18.04 9.98 0.83
N PHE A 227 16.86 10.51 1.16
CA PHE A 227 16.19 11.53 0.34
C PHE A 227 17.06 12.77 0.16
N MET A 228 17.65 13.31 1.23
CA MET A 228 18.55 14.47 1.16
C MET A 228 19.78 14.16 0.30
N SER A 229 20.36 12.97 0.46
CA SER A 229 21.47 12.51 -0.37
C SER A 229 21.11 12.50 -1.86
N ARG A 230 19.93 11.96 -2.23
CA ARG A 230 19.44 11.97 -3.61
C ARG A 230 19.16 13.39 -4.11
N PHE A 231 18.56 14.24 -3.30
CA PHE A 231 18.29 15.64 -3.62
C PHE A 231 19.56 16.44 -3.94
N PHE A 232 20.55 16.41 -3.05
CA PHE A 232 21.80 17.16 -3.23
C PHE A 232 22.68 16.60 -4.34
N SER A 233 22.58 15.29 -4.61
CA SER A 233 23.28 14.65 -5.73
C SER A 233 22.52 14.70 -7.06
N LYS A 234 21.38 15.40 -7.13
CA LYS A 234 20.53 15.54 -8.33
C LYS A 234 20.06 14.20 -8.91
N LYS A 235 19.67 13.27 -8.04
CA LYS A 235 19.21 11.92 -8.39
C LYS A 235 17.72 11.69 -8.17
N LEU A 236 16.95 12.72 -7.79
CA LEU A 236 15.50 12.62 -7.77
C LEU A 236 14.94 12.69 -9.21
N PRO A 237 13.71 12.19 -9.46
CA PRO A 237 12.99 12.44 -10.70
C PRO A 237 12.94 13.93 -11.06
N PRO A 238 13.05 14.35 -12.33
CA PRO A 238 13.20 15.76 -12.70
C PRO A 238 12.15 16.72 -12.13
N SER A 239 10.86 16.35 -12.17
CA SER A 239 9.78 17.19 -11.64
C SER A 239 9.82 17.24 -10.11
N LEU A 240 10.14 16.12 -9.45
CA LEU A 240 10.34 16.09 -8.00
C LEU A 240 11.55 16.92 -7.59
N GLN A 241 12.67 16.77 -8.30
CA GLN A 241 13.90 17.53 -8.09
C GLN A 241 13.62 19.03 -8.18
N SER A 242 12.89 19.46 -9.22
CA SER A 242 12.52 20.87 -9.41
C SER A 242 11.63 21.40 -8.28
N LEU A 243 10.64 20.62 -7.85
CA LEU A 243 9.78 20.96 -6.71
C LEU A 243 10.61 21.15 -5.44
N VAL A 244 11.48 20.19 -5.13
CA VAL A 244 12.28 20.20 -3.90
C VAL A 244 13.29 21.35 -3.91
N GLU A 245 13.91 21.63 -5.07
CA GLU A 245 14.81 22.78 -5.25
C GLU A 245 14.10 24.11 -4.99
N ASP A 246 12.91 24.28 -5.55
CA ASP A 246 12.09 25.47 -5.37
C ASP A 246 11.79 25.71 -3.88
N VAL A 247 11.34 24.69 -3.16
CA VAL A 247 11.09 24.78 -1.71
C VAL A 247 12.35 25.10 -0.92
N TYR A 248 13.46 24.41 -1.23
CA TYR A 248 14.73 24.62 -0.55
C TYR A 248 15.30 26.03 -0.79
N GLN A 249 15.14 26.58 -1.99
CA GLN A 249 15.62 27.92 -2.34
C GLN A 249 14.76 29.03 -1.71
N GLN A 250 13.45 28.83 -1.63
CA GLN A 250 12.52 29.77 -0.98
C GLN A 250 12.66 29.80 0.54
N THR A 251 13.23 28.75 1.15
CA THR A 251 13.53 28.72 2.58
C THR A 251 14.69 29.67 2.90
N SER A 252 14.49 30.62 3.80
CA SER A 252 15.52 31.63 4.12
C SER A 252 16.80 30.98 4.68
N SER A 253 17.97 31.46 4.27
CA SER A 253 19.26 30.80 4.55
C SER A 253 19.66 30.79 6.03
N ASP A 254 19.08 31.67 6.84
CA ASP A 254 19.31 31.78 8.29
C ASP A 254 18.60 30.68 9.11
N VAL A 255 17.57 30.05 8.53
CA VAL A 255 16.80 28.97 9.17
C VAL A 255 16.82 27.66 8.38
N ARG A 256 17.56 27.62 7.27
CA ARG A 256 17.57 26.48 6.37
C ARG A 256 18.55 25.41 6.85
N ILE A 257 18.11 24.16 6.91
CA ILE A 257 19.00 23.03 7.16
C ILE A 257 20.07 22.94 6.04
N GLY A 258 21.29 22.64 6.44
CA GLY A 258 22.40 22.34 5.56
C GLY A 258 22.57 20.84 5.29
N TRP A 259 23.47 20.52 4.36
CA TRP A 259 23.89 19.15 4.08
C TRP A 259 25.40 19.10 3.87
N ALA A 260 26.09 18.31 4.68
CA ALA A 260 27.51 18.05 4.51
C ALA A 260 27.87 16.65 4.96
N SER A 261 28.84 16.03 4.28
CA SER A 261 29.41 14.73 4.67
C SER A 261 28.37 13.63 4.91
N GLY A 262 27.24 13.65 4.18
CA GLY A 262 26.17 12.68 4.32
C GLY A 262 25.24 12.90 5.52
N GLN A 263 25.27 14.09 6.13
CA GLN A 263 24.48 14.45 7.31
C GLN A 263 23.75 15.77 7.11
N VAL A 264 22.59 15.88 7.77
CA VAL A 264 21.83 17.12 7.90
C VAL A 264 22.51 18.01 8.95
N ILE A 265 22.68 19.29 8.63
CA ILE A 265 23.18 20.31 9.55
C ILE A 265 22.00 21.22 9.90
N LEU A 266 21.80 21.50 11.19
CA LEU A 266 20.82 22.47 11.67
C LEU A 266 21.46 23.83 11.87
#